data_AF-A0A2D6KTF6-F1
#
_entry.id   AF-A0A2D6KTF6-F1
#
_cell.length_a   1.000
_cell.length_b   1.000
_cell.length_c   1.000
_cell.angle_alpha   90.00
_cell.angle_beta   90.00
_cell.angle_gamma   90.00
#
_symmetry.space_group_name_H-M   'P 1'
#
loop_
_entity.id
_entity.type
_entity.pdbx_description
1 polymer ?
#
loop_
_entity_poly.entity_id
_entity_poly.type
_entity_poly.pdbx_seq_one_letter_code
_entity_poly.pdbx_strand_id
1 'polypeptide(L)'
;MGLDMKDTIEFYDSIRGVGEDNLKRLTDSQGWSKSEFEKRGIVFDDPNRDIALTEDEIYGIMNSFPESFRNRISVGYILGNGPLWFKSEKLEVTGDVNEALSQTSIIPSHISHANQDKKQNISLFKLENVDPKVARIIHGEGFIHELAHTANFPGHTGNYEDLMNRGIVVRYDNGREVPFKKMVSEFEELMKDSSPITNYSSFYWSNNDGKVQTDKLELAVNEELAESIAAYQLGFAMTPNPENRLNPFEDRPKIKEFVEDLINSEFGK
;
A
#
# COMPACT_ATOMS: atom_id res chain seq x y z
N MET A 1 -15.55 -16.49 9.93
CA MET A 1 -15.12 -16.01 11.27
C MET A 1 -14.55 -14.63 10.97
N GLY A 2 -15.10 -13.56 11.54
CA GLY A 2 -14.67 -12.19 11.22
C GLY A 2 -13.28 -11.90 11.79
N LEU A 3 -12.60 -10.90 11.23
CA LEU A 3 -11.33 -10.41 11.76
C LEU A 3 -11.56 -9.65 13.08
N ASP A 4 -10.63 -9.77 14.02
CA ASP A 4 -10.58 -8.87 15.17
C ASP A 4 -9.75 -7.64 14.79
N MET A 5 -10.43 -6.61 14.29
CA MET A 5 -9.82 -5.31 13.96
C MET A 5 -9.78 -4.35 15.16
N LYS A 6 -10.05 -4.82 16.38
CA LYS A 6 -10.22 -3.94 17.54
C LYS A 6 -9.00 -3.06 17.78
N ASP A 7 -7.80 -3.63 17.85
CA ASP A 7 -6.58 -2.87 18.13
C ASP A 7 -6.25 -1.90 16.99
N THR A 8 -6.52 -2.30 15.75
CA THR A 8 -6.39 -1.46 14.55
C THR A 8 -7.34 -0.27 14.63
N ILE A 9 -8.62 -0.51 14.88
CA ILE A 9 -9.64 0.54 15.04
C ILE A 9 -9.30 1.47 16.20
N GLU A 10 -8.89 0.94 17.36
CA GLU A 10 -8.47 1.73 18.52
C GLU A 10 -7.26 2.62 18.19
N PHE A 11 -6.30 2.13 17.41
CA PHE A 11 -5.19 2.94 16.92
C PHE A 11 -5.68 4.11 16.06
N TYR A 12 -6.43 3.86 14.99
CA TYR A 12 -6.91 4.93 14.11
C TYR A 12 -7.83 5.91 14.83
N ASP A 13 -8.61 5.43 15.80
CA ASP A 13 -9.43 6.29 16.65
C ASP A 13 -8.57 7.22 17.51
N SER A 14 -7.47 6.70 18.08
CA SER A 14 -6.54 7.49 18.90
C SER A 14 -5.83 8.60 18.12
N ILE A 15 -5.63 8.42 16.81
CA ILE A 15 -5.00 9.41 15.93
C ILE A 15 -5.99 10.17 15.04
N ARG A 16 -7.30 10.00 15.26
CA ARG A 16 -8.38 10.46 14.35
C ARG A 16 -8.19 11.89 13.84
N GLY A 17 -7.83 12.83 14.73
CA GLY A 17 -7.61 14.23 14.35
C GLY A 17 -6.48 14.41 13.34
N VAL A 18 -5.30 13.87 13.65
CA VAL A 18 -4.12 13.93 12.76
C VAL A 18 -4.39 13.14 11.47
N GLY A 19 -5.04 11.98 11.57
CA GLY A 19 -5.39 11.15 10.43
C GLY A 19 -6.35 11.84 9.46
N GLU A 20 -7.40 12.51 9.95
CA GLU A 20 -8.31 13.30 9.11
C GLU A 20 -7.61 14.49 8.46
N ASP A 21 -6.76 15.22 9.20
CA ASP A 21 -6.04 16.38 8.67
C ASP A 21 -5.07 15.98 7.55
N ASN A 22 -4.32 14.89 7.77
CA ASN A 22 -3.37 14.37 6.77
C ASN A 22 -4.10 13.81 5.55
N LEU A 23 -5.16 13.01 5.75
CA LEU A 23 -5.98 12.52 4.63
C LEU A 23 -6.58 13.67 3.84
N LYS A 24 -7.14 14.69 4.51
CA LYS A 24 -7.70 15.87 3.85
C LYS A 24 -6.66 16.60 2.99
N ARG A 25 -5.44 16.76 3.50
CA ARG A 25 -4.33 17.35 2.72
C ARG A 25 -4.08 16.59 1.43
N LEU A 26 -4.14 15.26 1.46
CA LEU A 26 -3.99 14.43 0.26
C LEU A 26 -5.19 14.63 -0.68
N THR A 27 -6.42 14.60 -0.16
CA THR A 27 -7.63 14.67 -0.99
C THR A 27 -7.88 16.05 -1.62
N ASP A 28 -7.31 17.11 -1.05
CA ASP A 28 -7.38 18.48 -1.63
C ASP A 28 -6.41 18.66 -2.82
N SER A 29 -5.55 17.68 -3.10
CA SER A 29 -4.51 17.77 -4.13
C SER A 29 -5.09 17.90 -5.54
N GLN A 30 -4.56 18.85 -6.30
CA GLN A 30 -4.93 19.09 -7.69
C GLN A 30 -4.00 18.32 -8.63
N GLY A 31 -4.55 17.77 -9.71
CA GLY A 31 -3.80 17.01 -10.70
C GLY A 31 -4.68 16.66 -11.89
N TRP A 32 -4.79 15.38 -12.20
CA TRP A 32 -5.71 14.90 -13.22
C TRP A 32 -7.16 15.26 -12.87
N SER A 33 -7.86 15.81 -13.84
CA SER A 33 -9.32 15.95 -13.83
C SER A 33 -9.99 14.57 -13.90
N LYS A 34 -11.25 14.49 -13.48
CA LYS A 34 -12.08 13.28 -13.67
C LYS A 34 -12.04 12.75 -15.12
N SER A 35 -12.06 13.65 -16.10
CA SER A 35 -11.97 13.29 -17.52
C SER A 35 -10.63 12.65 -17.91
N GLU A 36 -9.54 12.98 -17.23
CA GLU A 36 -8.23 12.36 -17.46
C GLU A 36 -8.14 10.97 -16.84
N PHE A 37 -8.77 10.74 -15.69
CA PHE A 37 -8.93 9.38 -15.13
C PHE A 37 -9.73 8.48 -16.08
N GLU A 38 -10.83 8.98 -16.63
CA GLU A 38 -11.65 8.26 -17.62
C GLU A 38 -10.85 7.94 -18.90
N LYS A 39 -10.05 8.90 -19.41
CA LYS A 39 -9.16 8.68 -20.57
C LYS A 39 -8.09 7.62 -20.30
N ARG A 40 -7.62 7.52 -19.06
CA ARG A 40 -6.70 6.45 -18.62
C ARG A 40 -7.41 5.10 -18.44
N GLY A 41 -8.74 5.08 -18.56
CA GLY A 41 -9.58 3.90 -18.40
C GLY A 41 -9.54 3.37 -16.97
N ILE A 42 -9.51 4.28 -16.00
CA ILE A 42 -9.74 3.98 -14.59
C ILE A 42 -11.24 4.11 -14.35
N VAL A 43 -11.87 3.01 -13.97
CA VAL A 43 -13.32 2.90 -13.80
C VAL A 43 -13.63 2.64 -12.33
N PHE A 44 -14.59 3.38 -11.80
CA PHE A 44 -15.19 3.07 -10.51
C PHE A 44 -16.39 2.18 -10.80
N ASP A 45 -16.27 0.90 -10.50
CA ASP A 45 -17.38 -0.04 -10.64
C ASP A 45 -18.13 -0.09 -9.32
N ASP A 46 -19.44 0.20 -9.35
CA ASP A 46 -20.23 0.36 -8.13
C ASP A 46 -21.64 -0.24 -8.25
N PRO A 47 -21.90 -1.37 -7.58
CA PRO A 47 -23.27 -1.82 -7.37
C PRO A 47 -23.86 -1.49 -5.97
N ASN A 48 -23.19 -0.70 -5.09
CA ASN A 48 -23.73 0.20 -4.02
C ASN A 48 -22.72 0.45 -2.87
N ARG A 49 -21.72 1.30 -3.13
CA ARG A 49 -20.58 1.78 -2.32
C ARG A 49 -20.64 1.52 -0.82
N ASP A 50 -20.02 0.42 -0.45
CA ASP A 50 -19.80 0.02 0.94
C ASP A 50 -18.45 0.51 1.51
N ILE A 51 -17.77 1.46 0.85
CA ILE A 51 -16.46 2.00 1.27
C ILE A 51 -16.59 3.48 1.69
N ALA A 52 -15.71 3.94 2.58
CA ALA A 52 -15.88 5.25 3.22
C ALA A 52 -15.29 6.43 2.42
N LEU A 53 -14.48 6.17 1.41
CA LEU A 53 -13.92 7.19 0.51
C LEU A 53 -14.87 7.51 -0.64
N THR A 54 -14.99 8.79 -0.96
CA THR A 54 -15.66 9.29 -2.18
C THR A 54 -14.74 9.21 -3.40
N GLU A 55 -15.31 9.30 -4.60
CA GLU A 55 -14.53 9.41 -5.86
C GLU A 55 -13.55 10.57 -5.82
N ASP A 56 -14.00 11.75 -5.37
CA ASP A 56 -13.17 12.95 -5.33
C ASP A 56 -12.00 12.79 -4.37
N GLU A 57 -12.21 12.11 -3.24
CA GLU A 57 -11.11 11.78 -2.32
C GLU A 57 -10.11 10.81 -2.95
N ILE A 58 -10.58 9.77 -3.64
CA ILE A 58 -9.72 8.84 -4.36
C ILE A 58 -8.91 9.57 -5.44
N TYR A 59 -9.54 10.44 -6.22
CA TYR A 59 -8.84 11.28 -7.20
C TYR A 59 -7.81 12.18 -6.55
N GLY A 60 -8.17 12.84 -5.44
CA GLY A 60 -7.26 13.69 -4.69
C GLY A 60 -6.05 12.93 -4.18
N ILE A 61 -6.24 11.75 -3.58
CA ILE A 61 -5.15 10.87 -3.14
C ILE A 61 -4.26 10.47 -4.32
N MET A 62 -4.82 10.03 -5.44
CA MET A 62 -4.01 9.71 -6.62
C MET A 62 -3.21 10.93 -7.10
N ASN A 63 -3.81 12.12 -7.04
CA ASN A 63 -3.18 13.39 -7.43
C ASN A 63 -2.14 13.90 -6.42
N SER A 64 -2.12 13.41 -5.18
CA SER A 64 -1.12 13.80 -4.18
C SER A 64 0.27 13.25 -4.49
N PHE A 65 0.35 12.21 -5.33
CA PHE A 65 1.61 11.65 -5.80
C PHE A 65 2.25 12.49 -6.90
N PRO A 66 3.59 12.53 -7.02
CA PRO A 66 4.29 13.14 -8.15
C PRO A 66 3.83 12.56 -9.51
N GLU A 67 3.95 13.36 -10.58
CA GLU A 67 3.52 12.93 -11.92
C GLU A 67 4.19 11.64 -12.40
N SER A 68 5.49 11.48 -12.10
CA SER A 68 6.27 10.29 -12.42
C SER A 68 5.72 9.03 -11.75
N PHE A 69 5.30 9.10 -10.48
CA PHE A 69 4.57 8.03 -9.82
C PHE A 69 3.22 7.76 -10.47
N ARG A 70 2.43 8.82 -10.69
CA ARG A 70 1.09 8.68 -11.25
C ARG A 70 1.11 8.00 -12.63
N ASN A 71 2.11 8.32 -13.45
CA ASN A 71 2.27 7.71 -14.77
C ASN A 71 2.61 6.21 -14.74
N ARG A 72 3.04 5.67 -13.59
CA ARG A 72 3.30 4.23 -13.40
C ARG A 72 2.09 3.44 -12.95
N ILE A 73 1.05 4.11 -12.41
CA ILE A 73 -0.15 3.45 -11.87
C ILE A 73 -0.85 2.64 -12.96
N SER A 74 -0.94 1.31 -12.76
CA SER A 74 -1.62 0.38 -13.67
C SER A 74 -3.00 -0.06 -13.16
N VAL A 75 -3.82 0.88 -12.67
CA VAL A 75 -5.18 0.59 -12.19
C VAL A 75 -6.17 0.58 -13.35
N GLY A 76 -7.06 -0.41 -13.36
CA GLY A 76 -8.21 -0.49 -14.26
C GLY A 76 -9.52 -0.21 -13.52
N TYR A 77 -9.76 -0.93 -12.43
CA TYR A 77 -10.99 -0.79 -11.65
C TYR A 77 -10.69 -0.48 -10.19
N ILE A 78 -11.52 0.37 -9.60
CA ILE A 78 -11.58 0.58 -8.15
C ILE A 78 -12.93 0.06 -7.68
N LEU A 79 -12.90 -0.99 -6.85
CA LEU A 79 -14.05 -1.81 -6.48
C LEU A 79 -14.38 -1.58 -5.00
N GLY A 80 -15.61 -1.17 -4.72
CA GLY A 80 -16.18 -1.21 -3.38
C GLY A 80 -16.81 -2.57 -3.13
N ASN A 81 -16.23 -3.35 -2.23
CA ASN A 81 -16.72 -4.68 -1.89
C ASN A 81 -17.45 -4.68 -0.55
N GLY A 82 -18.43 -5.57 -0.43
CA GLY A 82 -19.10 -5.84 0.85
C GLY A 82 -18.11 -6.33 1.91
N PRO A 83 -18.56 -6.47 3.16
CA PRO A 83 -17.68 -6.86 4.26
C PRO A 83 -17.11 -8.25 4.01
N LEU A 84 -15.79 -8.36 4.05
CA LEU A 84 -15.10 -9.64 3.95
C LEU A 84 -15.25 -10.38 5.28
N TRP A 85 -16.08 -11.41 5.28
CA TRP A 85 -16.01 -12.46 6.30
C TRP A 85 -15.02 -13.50 5.76
N PHE A 86 -13.85 -13.67 6.38
CA PHE A 86 -13.00 -14.80 6.02
C PHE A 86 -13.76 -16.10 6.29
N LYS A 87 -14.24 -16.70 5.21
CA LYS A 87 -14.66 -18.09 5.12
C LYS A 87 -14.47 -18.56 3.68
N SER A 88 -13.25 -19.01 3.41
CA SER A 88 -12.83 -19.96 2.37
C SER A 88 -13.52 -19.90 1.01
N GLU A 89 -12.77 -19.60 -0.07
CA GLU A 89 -12.91 -20.41 -1.29
C GLU A 89 -11.60 -20.81 -1.99
N LYS A 90 -10.41 -20.35 -1.56
CA LYS A 90 -9.10 -21.01 -1.80
C LYS A 90 -7.94 -20.17 -1.23
N LEU A 91 -7.73 -20.29 0.07
CA LEU A 91 -6.47 -19.94 0.74
C LEU A 91 -6.15 -21.17 1.60
N GLU A 92 -4.91 -21.62 1.60
CA GLU A 92 -4.52 -22.78 2.40
C GLU A 92 -4.93 -22.56 3.86
N VAL A 93 -5.58 -23.57 4.43
CA VAL A 93 -6.03 -23.52 5.83
C VAL A 93 -4.80 -23.67 6.71
N THR A 94 -4.32 -22.57 7.26
CA THR A 94 -3.37 -22.62 8.37
C THR A 94 -4.12 -22.90 9.67
N GLY A 95 -3.55 -23.78 10.49
CA GLY A 95 -3.99 -24.00 11.88
C GLY A 95 -3.45 -22.94 12.85
N ASP A 96 -2.59 -22.04 12.36
CA ASP A 96 -2.02 -20.96 13.15
C ASP A 96 -2.92 -19.72 13.08
N VAL A 97 -3.54 -19.40 14.22
CA VAL A 97 -4.39 -18.22 14.39
C VAL A 97 -3.60 -16.93 14.12
N ASN A 98 -2.31 -16.89 14.42
CA ASN A 98 -1.48 -15.71 14.18
C ASN A 98 -1.22 -15.52 12.68
N GLU A 99 -1.09 -16.59 11.91
CA GLU A 99 -0.92 -16.54 10.45
C GLU A 99 -2.23 -16.13 9.74
N ALA A 100 -3.38 -16.54 10.27
CA ALA A 100 -4.69 -16.11 9.79
C ALA A 100 -5.00 -14.62 10.09
N LEU A 101 -4.56 -14.12 11.24
CA LEU A 101 -4.72 -12.71 11.63
C LEU A 101 -3.65 -11.80 10.99
N SER A 102 -2.52 -12.37 10.57
CA SER A 102 -1.34 -11.67 10.08
C SER A 102 -1.53 -10.95 8.74
N GLN A 103 -2.05 -11.66 7.75
CA GLN A 103 -2.15 -11.14 6.38
C GLN A 103 -3.31 -10.16 6.16
N THR A 104 -4.10 -9.87 7.20
CA THR A 104 -5.43 -9.25 7.05
C THR A 104 -5.78 -8.26 8.15
N SER A 105 -4.87 -8.02 9.11
CA SER A 105 -5.17 -7.31 10.36
C SER A 105 -5.23 -5.79 10.26
N ILE A 106 -4.65 -5.17 9.23
CA ILE A 106 -4.38 -3.72 9.28
C ILE A 106 -5.06 -2.96 8.14
N ILE A 107 -5.20 -3.58 6.97
CA ILE A 107 -5.76 -2.90 5.79
C ILE A 107 -6.72 -3.84 5.04
N PRO A 108 -8.04 -3.60 5.05
CA PRO A 108 -9.01 -4.40 4.32
C PRO A 108 -9.05 -3.95 2.86
N SER A 109 -7.97 -4.19 2.14
CA SER A 109 -7.84 -3.95 0.70
C SER A 109 -7.07 -5.09 0.02
N HIS A 110 -7.17 -5.18 -1.30
CA HIS A 110 -6.27 -6.02 -2.08
C HIS A 110 -6.22 -5.58 -3.55
N ILE A 111 -5.09 -5.79 -4.20
CA ILE A 111 -4.99 -5.83 -5.65
C ILE A 111 -5.41 -7.19 -6.23
N SER A 112 -6.17 -7.19 -7.32
CA SER A 112 -6.42 -8.38 -8.14
C SER A 112 -6.11 -8.10 -9.62
N HIS A 113 -5.83 -9.15 -10.38
CA HIS A 113 -5.48 -9.04 -11.79
C HIS A 113 -6.74 -9.11 -12.65
N ALA A 114 -7.01 -8.05 -13.43
CA ALA A 114 -8.00 -8.16 -14.50
C ALA A 114 -7.43 -9.11 -15.56
N ASN A 115 -8.09 -10.26 -15.74
CA ASN A 115 -7.77 -11.21 -16.79
C ASN A 115 -7.95 -10.53 -18.15
N GLN A 116 -6.91 -9.88 -18.69
CA GLN A 116 -6.58 -9.64 -20.12
C GLN A 116 -5.78 -8.34 -20.38
N ASP A 117 -5.81 -7.32 -19.52
CA ASP A 117 -5.34 -5.96 -19.89
C ASP A 117 -4.08 -5.43 -19.17
N LYS A 118 -3.33 -6.26 -18.43
CA LYS A 118 -2.21 -5.83 -17.56
C LYS A 118 -2.58 -4.75 -16.52
N LYS A 119 -3.87 -4.44 -16.40
CA LYS A 119 -4.42 -3.54 -15.40
C LYS A 119 -4.82 -4.33 -14.16
N GLN A 120 -4.64 -3.70 -13.01
CA GLN A 120 -4.97 -4.24 -11.70
C GLN A 120 -6.23 -3.57 -11.17
N ASN A 121 -6.99 -4.32 -10.39
CA ASN A 121 -8.16 -3.84 -9.70
C ASN A 121 -7.79 -3.61 -8.24
N ILE A 122 -8.06 -2.43 -7.72
CA ILE A 122 -7.96 -2.15 -6.28
C ILE A 122 -9.33 -2.41 -5.68
N SER A 123 -9.41 -3.35 -4.75
CA SER A 123 -10.62 -3.62 -3.99
C SER A 123 -10.48 -3.08 -2.59
N LEU A 124 -11.49 -2.33 -2.14
CA LEU A 124 -11.61 -1.82 -0.78
C LEU A 124 -12.84 -2.47 -0.14
N PHE A 125 -12.70 -3.05 1.06
CA PHE A 125 -13.79 -3.78 1.71
C PHE A 125 -14.48 -2.99 2.81
N LYS A 126 -15.80 -3.13 2.91
CA LYS A 126 -16.61 -2.54 3.97
C LYS A 126 -16.07 -2.80 5.37
N LEU A 127 -16.04 -1.74 6.17
CA LEU A 127 -15.83 -1.79 7.62
C LEU A 127 -17.18 -1.73 8.34
N GLU A 128 -17.56 -2.80 9.03
CA GLU A 128 -18.79 -2.83 9.84
C GLU A 128 -18.55 -2.24 11.23
N ASN A 129 -19.49 -1.43 11.73
CA ASN A 129 -19.48 -0.87 13.09
C ASN A 129 -18.25 0.00 13.43
N VAL A 130 -17.63 0.61 12.42
CA VAL A 130 -16.53 1.58 12.58
C VAL A 130 -17.06 3.00 12.38
N ASP A 131 -16.57 3.94 13.18
CA ASP A 131 -16.88 5.37 12.99
C ASP A 131 -16.51 5.81 11.56
N PRO A 132 -17.38 6.53 10.82
CA PRO A 132 -17.12 6.89 9.43
C PRO A 132 -15.82 7.64 9.20
N LYS A 133 -15.36 8.44 10.16
CA LYS A 133 -14.09 9.17 10.06
C LYS A 133 -12.89 8.23 10.18
N VAL A 134 -12.97 7.29 11.12
CA VAL A 134 -11.96 6.24 11.30
C VAL A 134 -11.93 5.32 10.07
N ALA A 135 -13.11 4.94 9.55
CA ALA A 135 -13.22 4.14 8.34
C ALA A 135 -12.65 4.84 7.10
N ARG A 136 -12.78 6.17 7.00
CA ARG A 136 -12.14 6.97 5.94
C ARG A 136 -10.62 6.90 6.01
N ILE A 137 -10.04 6.99 7.20
CA ILE A 137 -8.59 6.90 7.40
C ILE A 137 -8.09 5.50 7.01
N ILE A 138 -8.75 4.44 7.48
CA ILE A 138 -8.38 3.04 7.15
C ILE A 138 -8.46 2.78 5.65
N HIS A 139 -9.54 3.18 4.99
CA HIS A 139 -9.65 3.03 3.54
C HIS A 139 -8.65 3.90 2.78
N GLY A 140 -8.31 5.08 3.31
CA GLY A 140 -7.28 5.97 2.75
C GLY A 140 -5.91 5.30 2.73
N GLU A 141 -5.50 4.74 3.86
CA GLU A 141 -4.26 3.94 3.96
C GLU A 141 -4.27 2.76 3.01
N GLY A 142 -5.37 1.98 2.99
CA GLY A 142 -5.44 0.83 2.10
C GLY A 142 -5.43 1.16 0.64
N PHE A 143 -6.14 2.21 0.24
CA PHE A 143 -6.09 2.67 -1.12
C PHE A 143 -4.67 3.08 -1.53
N ILE A 144 -3.95 3.82 -0.68
CA ILE A 144 -2.56 4.24 -0.94
C ILE A 144 -1.62 3.04 -1.03
N HIS A 145 -1.75 2.09 -0.10
CA HIS A 145 -0.98 0.85 -0.07
C HIS A 145 -1.15 0.06 -1.38
N GLU A 146 -2.39 -0.24 -1.78
CA GLU A 146 -2.65 -0.97 -3.03
C GLU A 146 -2.18 -0.18 -4.26
N LEU A 147 -2.33 1.15 -4.24
CA LEU A 147 -1.84 2.00 -5.32
C LEU A 147 -0.32 1.88 -5.47
N ALA A 148 0.42 1.80 -4.36
CA ALA A 148 1.85 1.59 -4.35
C ALA A 148 2.24 0.26 -5.01
N HIS A 149 1.52 -0.83 -4.72
CA HIS A 149 1.71 -2.11 -5.42
C HIS A 149 1.56 -1.96 -6.94
N THR A 150 0.60 -1.15 -7.41
CA THR A 150 0.38 -0.94 -8.85
C THR A 150 1.46 -0.11 -9.53
N ALA A 151 2.13 0.79 -8.81
CA ALA A 151 3.11 1.71 -9.36
C ALA A 151 4.56 1.21 -9.23
N ASN A 152 4.88 0.48 -8.16
CA ASN A 152 6.24 0.01 -7.88
C ASN A 152 6.60 -1.27 -8.64
N PHE A 153 5.61 -2.09 -8.99
CA PHE A 153 5.82 -3.37 -9.68
C PHE A 153 5.02 -3.40 -10.98
N PRO A 154 5.42 -2.61 -11.99
CA PRO A 154 4.59 -2.32 -13.16
C PRO A 154 4.24 -3.58 -13.95
N GLY A 155 2.94 -3.87 -14.01
CA GLY A 155 2.39 -4.99 -14.75
C GLY A 155 2.71 -6.34 -14.11
N HIS A 156 2.59 -6.45 -12.79
CA HIS A 156 2.54 -7.75 -12.12
C HIS A 156 1.46 -8.58 -12.82
N THR A 157 1.87 -9.66 -13.50
CA THR A 157 0.99 -10.66 -14.11
C THR A 157 1.39 -12.06 -13.65
N GLY A 158 1.90 -12.17 -12.42
CA GLY A 158 2.07 -13.46 -11.74
C GLY A 158 3.47 -14.08 -11.74
N ASN A 159 4.54 -13.35 -12.06
CA ASN A 159 5.90 -13.80 -11.72
C ASN A 159 6.84 -12.63 -11.41
N TYR A 160 7.29 -12.55 -10.16
CA TYR A 160 8.25 -11.55 -9.69
C TYR A 160 9.63 -11.71 -10.36
N GLU A 161 10.06 -12.93 -10.64
CA GLU A 161 11.31 -13.20 -11.36
C GLU A 161 11.30 -12.60 -12.77
N ASP A 162 10.15 -12.60 -13.45
CA ASP A 162 10.03 -11.98 -14.77
C ASP A 162 10.22 -10.46 -14.69
N LEU A 163 9.60 -9.79 -13.70
CA LEU A 163 9.79 -8.35 -13.47
C LEU A 163 11.26 -8.01 -13.20
N MET A 164 11.94 -8.82 -12.40
CA MET A 164 13.36 -8.64 -12.08
C MET A 164 14.29 -8.80 -13.29
N ASN A 165 13.86 -9.54 -14.32
CA ASN A 165 14.65 -9.84 -15.51
C ASN A 165 14.24 -9.02 -16.75
N ARG A 166 13.19 -8.20 -16.68
CA ARG A 166 12.66 -7.40 -17.80
C ARG A 166 13.53 -6.21 -18.25
N GLY A 167 14.70 -6.03 -17.64
CA GLY A 167 15.62 -4.93 -17.96
C GLY A 167 15.09 -3.55 -17.59
N ILE A 168 14.12 -3.46 -16.68
CA ILE A 168 13.56 -2.19 -16.22
C ILE A 168 14.65 -1.40 -15.50
N VAL A 169 14.77 -0.11 -15.82
CA VAL A 169 15.69 0.83 -15.20
C VAL A 169 14.88 1.88 -14.43
N VAL A 170 15.26 2.09 -13.17
CA VAL A 170 14.76 3.18 -12.33
C VAL A 170 15.68 4.37 -12.51
N ARG A 171 15.14 5.50 -12.96
CA ARG A 171 15.83 6.77 -13.11
C ARG A 171 15.37 7.73 -12.03
N TYR A 172 16.28 8.10 -11.13
CA TYR A 172 16.05 9.08 -10.09
C TYR A 172 16.27 10.51 -10.60
N ASP A 173 15.69 11.50 -9.92
CA ASP A 173 15.77 12.92 -10.31
C ASP A 173 17.20 13.49 -10.31
N ASN A 174 18.09 12.89 -9.52
CA ASN A 174 19.51 13.24 -9.50
C ASN A 174 20.30 12.66 -10.69
N GLY A 175 19.63 12.01 -11.64
CA GLY A 175 20.22 11.40 -12.83
C GLY A 175 20.83 10.02 -12.59
N ARG A 176 20.75 9.48 -11.36
CA ARG A 176 21.17 8.10 -11.06
C ARG A 176 20.21 7.14 -11.75
N GLU A 177 20.78 6.17 -12.46
CA GLU A 177 20.05 5.07 -13.06
C GLU A 177 20.47 3.75 -12.41
N VAL A 178 19.49 2.95 -12.01
CA VAL A 178 19.74 1.61 -11.44
C VAL A 178 18.80 0.59 -12.07
N PRO A 179 19.25 -0.65 -12.34
CA PRO A 179 18.34 -1.73 -12.68
C PRO A 179 17.31 -1.93 -11.57
N PHE A 180 16.07 -2.26 -11.93
CA PHE A 180 14.96 -2.49 -10.99
C PHE A 180 15.34 -3.49 -9.89
N LYS A 181 15.96 -4.62 -10.28
CA LYS A 181 16.48 -5.61 -9.33
C LYS A 181 17.44 -5.01 -8.29
N LYS A 182 18.27 -4.04 -8.70
CA LYS A 182 19.18 -3.36 -7.78
C LYS A 182 18.43 -2.42 -6.84
N MET A 183 17.41 -1.71 -7.31
CA MET A 183 16.54 -0.88 -6.46
C MET A 183 15.88 -1.73 -5.36
N VAL A 184 15.33 -2.89 -5.73
CA VAL A 184 14.75 -3.85 -4.77
C VAL A 184 15.79 -4.30 -3.73
N SER A 185 16.98 -4.72 -4.16
CA SER A 185 18.05 -5.11 -3.24
C SER A 185 18.55 -3.96 -2.36
N GLU A 186 18.57 -2.72 -2.86
CA GLU A 186 18.93 -1.56 -2.06
C GLU A 186 17.90 -1.32 -0.94
N PHE A 187 16.61 -1.44 -1.24
CA PHE A 187 15.57 -1.34 -0.21
C PHE A 187 15.64 -2.49 0.80
N GLU A 188 15.87 -3.72 0.32
CA GLU A 188 16.06 -4.90 1.18
C GLU A 188 17.17 -4.70 2.22
N GLU A 189 18.31 -4.14 1.82
CA GLU A 189 19.40 -3.85 2.76
C GLU A 189 19.02 -2.77 3.78
N LEU A 190 18.26 -1.75 3.37
CA LEU A 190 17.77 -0.71 4.30
C LEU A 190 16.79 -1.29 5.32
N MET A 191 15.95 -2.25 4.91
CA MET A 191 15.02 -2.94 5.81
C MET A 191 15.76 -3.72 6.89
N LYS A 192 16.81 -4.49 6.53
CA LYS A 192 17.56 -5.33 7.48
C LYS A 192 18.17 -4.55 8.66
N ASP A 193 18.46 -3.27 8.46
CA ASP A 193 19.06 -2.39 9.48
C ASP A 193 18.02 -1.53 10.24
N SER A 194 16.72 -1.72 9.95
CA SER A 194 15.63 -0.91 10.52
C SER A 194 14.63 -1.79 11.29
N SER A 195 13.70 -1.19 12.03
CA SER A 195 12.53 -1.94 12.51
C SER A 195 11.45 -2.03 11.40
N PRO A 196 10.41 -2.87 11.49
CA PRO A 196 9.31 -2.92 10.50
C PRO A 196 8.45 -1.65 10.54
N ILE A 197 7.99 -1.15 9.38
CA ILE A 197 7.25 0.13 9.28
C ILE A 197 5.85 0.03 9.86
N THR A 198 5.22 -1.13 9.75
CA THR A 198 3.92 -1.41 10.34
C THR A 198 3.97 -2.74 11.09
N ASN A 199 3.00 -2.93 11.99
CA ASN A 199 2.72 -4.24 12.55
C ASN A 199 2.42 -5.27 11.45
N TYR A 200 1.88 -4.85 10.30
CA TYR A 200 1.57 -5.74 9.18
C TYR A 200 2.84 -6.21 8.49
N SER A 201 3.71 -5.28 8.12
CA SER A 201 4.97 -5.64 7.46
C SER A 201 5.84 -6.53 8.35
N SER A 202 5.75 -6.38 9.68
CA SER A 202 6.45 -7.22 10.67
C SER A 202 6.15 -8.72 10.56
N PHE A 203 5.01 -9.13 10.01
CA PHE A 203 4.68 -10.55 9.82
C PHE A 203 5.62 -11.26 8.83
N TYR A 204 6.23 -10.50 7.94
CA TYR A 204 7.19 -11.01 6.97
C TYR A 204 8.63 -11.02 7.52
N TRP A 205 8.82 -10.62 8.78
CA TRP A 205 10.10 -10.64 9.47
C TRP A 205 10.24 -11.95 10.27
N SER A 206 11.47 -12.40 10.47
CA SER A 206 11.82 -13.55 11.28
C SER A 206 11.69 -13.18 12.77
N ASN A 207 10.93 -14.00 13.49
CA ASN A 207 10.55 -13.77 14.88
C ASN A 207 11.70 -13.65 15.91
N ASN A 208 12.96 -13.86 15.51
CA ASN A 208 14.08 -14.06 16.45
C ASN A 208 15.34 -13.22 16.21
N ASP A 209 15.46 -12.47 15.11
CA ASP A 209 16.68 -11.71 14.82
C ASP A 209 16.45 -10.40 14.05
N GLY A 210 15.21 -9.96 13.87
CA GLY A 210 14.90 -8.73 13.14
C GLY A 210 15.31 -8.79 11.67
N LYS A 211 15.36 -9.99 11.08
CA LYS A 211 15.66 -10.18 9.66
C LYS A 211 14.37 -10.47 8.89
N VAL A 212 14.42 -10.43 7.57
CA VAL A 212 13.28 -10.81 6.72
C VAL A 212 13.25 -12.34 6.57
N GLN A 213 12.05 -12.94 6.56
CA GLN A 213 11.90 -14.37 6.26
C GLN A 213 12.39 -14.65 4.83
N THR A 214 13.46 -15.45 4.70
CA THR A 214 14.20 -15.58 3.44
C THR A 214 13.41 -16.28 2.32
N ASP A 215 12.41 -17.09 2.67
CA ASP A 215 11.53 -17.81 1.73
C ASP A 215 10.41 -16.92 1.15
N LYS A 216 10.17 -15.75 1.74
CA LYS A 216 9.17 -14.76 1.28
C LYS A 216 9.78 -13.36 1.08
N LEU A 217 11.09 -13.27 0.94
CA LEU A 217 11.85 -12.01 0.89
C LEU A 217 11.29 -10.99 -0.11
N GLU A 218 10.94 -11.44 -1.32
CA GLU A 218 10.42 -10.56 -2.37
C GLU A 218 9.04 -9.99 -2.03
N LEU A 219 8.17 -10.82 -1.46
CA LEU A 219 6.87 -10.40 -0.97
C LEU A 219 7.05 -9.44 0.22
N ALA A 220 7.92 -9.76 1.16
CA ALA A 220 8.23 -8.93 2.32
C ALA A 220 8.72 -7.53 1.92
N VAL A 221 9.63 -7.47 0.96
CA VAL A 221 10.15 -6.21 0.40
C VAL A 221 9.05 -5.41 -0.27
N ASN A 222 8.18 -6.06 -1.04
CA ASN A 222 7.06 -5.39 -1.69
C ASN A 222 6.06 -4.81 -0.67
N GLU A 223 5.65 -5.59 0.32
CA GLU A 223 4.72 -5.14 1.38
C GLU A 223 5.33 -4.01 2.21
N GLU A 224 6.58 -4.15 2.68
CA GLU A 224 7.24 -3.07 3.43
C GLU A 224 7.38 -1.79 2.61
N LEU A 225 7.65 -1.89 1.30
CA LEU A 225 7.75 -0.73 0.43
C LEU A 225 6.39 -0.04 0.23
N ALA A 226 5.32 -0.81 0.02
CA ALA A 226 3.96 -0.28 -0.09
C ALA A 226 3.53 0.42 1.21
N GLU A 227 3.80 -0.20 2.35
CA GLU A 227 3.54 0.37 3.68
C GLU A 227 4.39 1.62 3.95
N SER A 228 5.64 1.63 3.53
CA SER A 228 6.51 2.81 3.66
C SER A 228 6.01 3.96 2.81
N ILE A 229 5.46 3.71 1.62
CA ILE A 229 4.84 4.76 0.80
C ILE A 229 3.56 5.27 1.44
N ALA A 230 2.72 4.39 1.99
CA ALA A 230 1.52 4.78 2.72
C ALA A 230 1.86 5.66 3.94
N ALA A 231 2.81 5.21 4.76
CA ALA A 231 3.32 5.94 5.90
C ALA A 231 3.93 7.30 5.53
N TYR A 232 4.65 7.38 4.41
CA TYR A 232 5.23 8.63 3.89
C TYR A 232 4.13 9.63 3.49
N GLN A 233 3.10 9.17 2.77
CA GLN A 233 2.01 10.03 2.33
C GLN A 233 1.14 10.50 3.51
N LEU A 234 0.83 9.58 4.44
CA LEU A 234 -0.09 9.84 5.55
C LEU A 234 0.58 10.46 6.77
N GLY A 235 1.90 10.34 6.92
CA GLY A 235 2.64 10.86 8.07
C GLY A 235 2.41 10.11 9.38
N PHE A 236 1.78 8.93 9.33
CA PHE A 236 1.60 8.04 10.47
C PHE A 236 1.64 6.58 10.00
N ALA A 237 1.85 5.65 10.93
CA ALA A 237 1.71 4.21 10.69
C ALA A 237 1.44 3.47 12.02
N MET A 238 0.75 2.32 11.97
CA MET A 238 0.60 1.45 13.13
C MET A 238 1.89 0.65 13.37
N THR A 239 2.93 1.33 13.83
CA THR A 239 4.28 0.78 14.06
C THR A 239 4.32 -0.14 15.30
N PRO A 240 5.25 -1.12 15.33
CA PRO A 240 5.53 -1.91 16.53
C PRO A 240 6.00 -1.08 17.73
N ASN A 241 6.74 0.01 17.47
CA ASN A 241 7.10 0.99 18.49
C ASN A 241 6.04 2.11 18.55
N PRO A 242 5.21 2.20 19.60
CA PRO A 242 4.14 3.18 19.67
C PRO A 242 4.59 4.64 19.63
N GLU A 243 5.82 4.93 20.06
CA GLU A 243 6.39 6.30 20.07
C GLU A 243 6.59 6.83 18.64
N ASN A 244 6.77 5.94 17.66
CA ASN A 244 7.01 6.30 16.27
C ASN A 244 5.71 6.43 15.45
N ARG A 245 4.52 6.18 16.02
CA ARG A 245 3.27 6.10 15.23
C ARG A 245 2.92 7.37 14.46
N LEU A 246 3.27 8.54 14.98
CA LEU A 246 3.06 9.86 14.32
C LEU A 246 4.33 10.39 13.64
N ASN A 247 5.41 9.63 13.68
CA ASN A 247 6.65 9.90 12.97
C ASN A 247 7.30 8.55 12.60
N PRO A 248 6.71 7.82 11.65
CA PRO A 248 7.03 6.42 11.42
C PRO A 248 8.44 6.20 10.88
N PHE A 249 9.13 7.27 10.49
CA PHE A 249 10.49 7.23 9.98
C PHE A 249 11.58 7.63 10.97
N GLU A 250 11.24 7.93 12.23
CA GLU A 250 12.19 8.44 13.24
C GLU A 250 13.43 7.54 13.38
N ASP A 251 13.25 6.22 13.39
CA ASP A 251 14.32 5.24 13.54
C ASP A 251 14.86 4.67 12.21
N ARG A 252 14.42 5.22 11.08
CA ARG A 252 14.70 4.71 9.72
C ARG A 252 14.78 5.82 8.65
N PRO A 253 15.53 6.91 8.90
CA PRO A 253 15.56 8.06 7.99
C PRO A 253 15.96 7.70 6.55
N LYS A 254 16.82 6.68 6.37
CA LYS A 254 17.22 6.20 5.04
C LYS A 254 16.08 5.57 4.24
N ILE A 255 15.14 4.89 4.90
CA ILE A 255 13.93 4.36 4.24
C ILE A 255 13.07 5.52 3.76
N LYS A 256 12.95 6.59 4.56
CA LYS A 256 12.22 7.81 4.15
C LYS A 256 12.83 8.45 2.91
N GLU A 257 14.15 8.65 2.92
CA GLU A 257 14.89 9.21 1.77
C GLU A 257 14.71 8.33 0.52
N PHE A 258 14.79 7.01 0.68
CA PHE A 258 14.56 6.07 -0.41
C PHE A 258 13.15 6.17 -0.99
N VAL A 259 12.12 6.21 -0.14
CA VAL A 259 10.72 6.34 -0.58
C VAL A 259 10.51 7.66 -1.31
N GLU A 260 11.05 8.76 -0.79
CA GLU A 260 10.99 10.09 -1.42
C GLU A 260 11.63 10.08 -2.81
N ASP A 261 12.83 9.50 -2.93
CA ASP A 261 13.52 9.33 -4.21
C ASP A 261 12.71 8.44 -5.17
N LEU A 262 12.15 7.34 -4.66
CA LEU A 262 11.41 6.37 -5.47
C LEU A 262 10.09 6.95 -6.00
N ILE A 263 9.33 7.69 -5.20
CA ILE A 263 8.07 8.27 -5.68
C ILE A 263 8.30 9.32 -6.77
N ASN A 264 9.44 9.99 -6.76
CA ASN A 264 9.79 10.94 -7.81
C ASN A 264 10.44 10.27 -9.04
N SER A 265 10.94 9.04 -8.92
CA SER A 265 11.60 8.33 -10.02
C SER A 265 10.70 7.93 -11.20
N GLU A 266 11.33 7.76 -12.37
CA GLU A 266 10.75 7.21 -13.59
C GLU A 266 11.20 5.77 -13.85
N PHE A 267 10.34 4.96 -14.45
CA PHE A 267 10.65 3.59 -14.84
C PHE A 267 10.76 3.50 -16.37
N GLY A 268 11.95 3.15 -16.86
CA GLY A 268 12.28 3.01 -18.27
C GLY A 268 12.63 1.58 -18.66
N LYS A 269 12.71 1.33 -19.98
CA LYS A 269 13.38 0.17 -20.57
C LYS A 269 14.73 0.57 -21.14
#